data_AF-A0A2V2SPN7-F1
#
_entry.id   AF-A0A2V2SPN7-F1
#
_cell.length_a   1.000
_cell.length_b   1.000
_cell.length_c   1.000
_cell.angle_alpha   90.00
_cell.angle_beta   90.00
_cell.angle_gamma   90.00
#
_symmetry.space_group_name_H-M   'P 1'
#
loop_
_entity.id
_entity.type
_entity.pdbx_description
1 polymer ?
#
loop_
_entity_poly.entity_id
_entity_poly.type
_entity_poly.pdbx_seq_one_letter_code
_entity_poly.pdbx_strand_id
1 'polypeptide(L)'
;MADPRVSTRAGRHRAWLALHRWLALLFGLPLALLGASGALLELRGPILRWELGAAALSAKPHAASAIALGDAALRERARQAYPRFARILGSAAPRQGFLTSDNALVFGTLVDRPGTAVAMLDPYDGEPRAFFVFDDLWLAKGVALHRSLLLPPAVGSPLLALCGGVLCLSLLSGLYLWWPGRRNWWAAANLRRGSRGTRRLREWHNLCAAWLYLPLLLIALTGAWLALPPGFTTTTPKPLLSALHGRLGLGTAGMAIAFLAGLALPVLYLTGLLLWWRRRPARQALPSTQGNPSHD
;
A
#
# COMPACT_ATOMS: atom_id res chain seq x y z
N MET A 1 33.08 25.73 -29.87
CA MET A 1 31.93 26.47 -29.28
C MET A 1 30.86 25.43 -28.93
N ALA A 2 30.58 25.20 -27.63
CA ALA A 2 29.63 24.15 -27.24
C ALA A 2 28.19 24.56 -27.55
N ASP A 3 27.38 23.67 -28.13
CA ASP A 3 25.98 23.92 -28.47
C ASP A 3 25.15 24.25 -27.19
N PRO A 4 24.56 25.45 -27.07
CA PRO A 4 23.77 25.85 -25.91
C PRO A 4 22.55 24.93 -25.64
N ARG A 5 22.08 24.15 -26.62
CA ARG A 5 21.01 23.16 -26.42
C ARG A 5 21.48 21.93 -25.63
N VAL A 6 22.77 21.60 -25.69
CA VAL A 6 23.36 20.46 -24.96
C VAL A 6 23.55 20.80 -23.47
N SER A 7 23.99 22.03 -23.17
CA SER A 7 24.18 22.49 -21.77
C SER A 7 22.85 22.57 -21.01
N THR A 8 21.78 23.05 -21.65
CA THR A 8 20.43 23.16 -21.07
C THR A 8 19.78 21.79 -20.85
N ARG A 9 19.98 20.81 -21.74
CA ARG A 9 19.50 19.43 -21.55
C ARG A 9 20.20 18.73 -20.38
N ALA A 10 21.52 18.87 -20.27
CA ALA A 10 22.29 18.32 -19.15
C ALA A 10 21.89 18.95 -17.81
N GLY A 11 21.63 20.27 -17.79
CA GLY A 11 21.10 20.99 -16.63
C GLY A 11 19.75 20.46 -16.18
N ARG A 12 18.78 20.33 -17.11
CA ARG A 12 17.45 19.77 -16.81
C ARG A 12 17.51 18.35 -16.25
N HIS A 13 18.29 17.47 -16.86
CA HIS A 13 18.42 16.09 -16.37
C HIS A 13 18.97 16.05 -14.94
N ARG A 14 19.95 16.89 -14.59
CA ARG A 14 20.47 17.00 -13.21
C ARG A 14 19.40 17.48 -12.23
N ALA A 15 18.57 18.45 -12.63
CA ALA A 15 17.48 18.94 -11.80
C ALA A 15 16.42 17.86 -11.52
N TRP A 16 15.96 17.15 -12.56
CA TRP A 16 15.01 16.04 -12.40
C TRP A 16 15.57 14.89 -11.55
N LEU A 17 16.86 14.58 -11.71
CA LEU A 17 17.53 13.59 -10.87
C LEU A 17 17.62 14.03 -9.40
N ALA A 18 17.87 15.32 -9.16
CA ALA A 18 17.87 15.87 -7.81
C ALA A 18 16.47 15.81 -7.19
N LEU A 19 15.43 16.22 -7.94
CA LEU A 19 14.03 16.12 -7.51
C LEU A 19 13.65 14.68 -7.16
N HIS A 20 13.79 13.75 -8.10
CA HIS A 20 13.45 12.33 -7.89
C HIS A 20 14.17 11.75 -6.67
N ARG A 21 15.47 12.04 -6.52
CA ARG A 21 16.26 11.60 -5.37
C ARG A 21 15.74 12.16 -4.06
N TRP A 22 15.46 13.45 -3.98
CA TRP A 22 15.03 14.09 -2.72
C TRP A 22 13.61 13.67 -2.33
N LEU A 23 12.70 13.54 -3.30
CA LEU A 23 11.38 12.95 -3.05
C LEU A 23 11.53 11.52 -2.47
N ALA A 24 12.37 10.69 -3.07
CA ALA A 24 12.59 9.32 -2.62
C ALA A 24 13.30 9.24 -1.24
N LEU A 25 14.21 10.16 -0.91
CA LEU A 25 14.88 10.15 0.39
C LEU A 25 13.96 10.64 1.52
N LEU A 26 13.15 11.68 1.27
CA LEU A 26 12.28 12.28 2.27
C LEU A 26 11.00 11.46 2.49
N PHE A 27 10.39 10.95 1.42
CA PHE A 27 9.10 10.24 1.48
C PHE A 27 9.20 8.74 1.22
N GLY A 28 10.38 8.23 0.86
CA GLY A 28 10.52 6.82 0.47
C GLY A 28 10.20 5.83 1.59
N LEU A 29 10.52 6.14 2.85
CA LEU A 29 10.17 5.27 3.98
C LEU A 29 8.65 5.22 4.21
N PRO A 30 7.93 6.35 4.35
CA PRO A 30 6.46 6.33 4.38
C PRO A 30 5.84 5.57 3.20
N LEU A 31 6.32 5.80 1.98
CA LEU A 31 5.82 5.11 0.78
C LEU A 31 6.10 3.61 0.80
N ALA A 32 7.28 3.20 1.28
CA ALA A 32 7.63 1.79 1.45
C ALA A 32 6.71 1.10 2.46
N LEU A 33 6.40 1.77 3.58
CA LEU A 33 5.47 1.26 4.60
C LEU A 33 4.05 1.14 4.04
N LEU A 34 3.57 2.17 3.34
CA LEU A 34 2.24 2.17 2.70
C LEU A 34 2.10 1.07 1.64
N GLY A 35 3.14 0.87 0.84
CA GLY A 35 3.18 -0.21 -0.16
C GLY A 35 3.19 -1.59 0.47
N ALA A 36 4.04 -1.80 1.48
CA ALA A 36 4.13 -3.06 2.21
C ALA A 36 2.82 -3.38 2.94
N SER A 37 2.22 -2.40 3.61
CA SER A 37 0.94 -2.59 4.29
C SER A 37 -0.19 -2.82 3.29
N GLY A 38 -0.20 -2.12 2.14
CA GLY A 38 -1.17 -2.35 1.07
C GLY A 38 -1.10 -3.78 0.50
N ALA A 39 0.10 -4.27 0.21
CA ALA A 39 0.31 -5.65 -0.21
C ALA A 39 -0.15 -6.65 0.87
N LEU A 40 0.13 -6.37 2.14
CA LEU A 40 -0.34 -7.21 3.25
C LEU A 40 -1.87 -7.25 3.34
N LEU A 41 -2.58 -6.16 3.04
CA LEU A 41 -4.04 -6.10 3.08
C LEU A 41 -4.72 -6.93 1.98
N GLU A 42 -4.04 -7.24 0.88
CA GLU A 42 -4.53 -8.24 -0.08
C GLU A 42 -4.63 -9.64 0.57
N LEU A 43 -3.85 -9.91 1.62
CA LEU A 43 -3.89 -11.13 2.41
C LEU A 43 -4.85 -11.06 3.61
N ARG A 44 -5.80 -10.10 3.63
CA ARG A 44 -6.74 -9.90 4.75
C ARG A 44 -7.48 -11.16 5.18
N GLY A 45 -7.88 -12.03 4.24
CA GLY A 45 -8.59 -13.28 4.53
C GLY A 45 -7.70 -14.27 5.30
N PRO A 46 -6.51 -14.63 4.76
CA PRO A 46 -5.52 -15.41 5.49
C PRO A 46 -5.13 -14.83 6.86
N ILE A 47 -4.91 -13.52 6.95
CA ILE A 47 -4.56 -12.85 8.22
C ILE A 47 -5.70 -13.02 9.23
N LEU A 48 -6.93 -12.68 8.83
CA LEU A 48 -8.09 -12.82 9.71
C LEU A 48 -8.31 -14.27 10.17
N ARG A 49 -8.10 -15.24 9.27
CA ARG A 49 -8.18 -16.67 9.59
C ARG A 49 -7.09 -17.10 10.58
N TRP A 50 -5.91 -16.52 10.50
CA TRP A 50 -4.83 -16.76 11.46
C TRP A 50 -5.15 -16.13 12.82
N GLU A 51 -5.73 -14.93 12.86
CA GLU A 51 -6.05 -14.23 14.11
C GLU A 51 -7.25 -14.82 14.86
N LEU A 52 -8.33 -15.17 14.15
CA LEU A 52 -9.58 -15.62 14.75
C LEU A 52 -9.76 -17.15 14.69
N GLY A 53 -8.96 -17.83 13.88
CA GLY A 53 -9.14 -19.26 13.58
C GLY A 53 -10.18 -19.51 12.49
N ALA A 54 -10.02 -20.64 11.77
CA ALA A 54 -10.92 -21.01 10.68
C ALA A 54 -12.37 -21.26 11.15
N ALA A 55 -12.54 -21.87 12.33
CA ALA A 55 -13.84 -22.23 12.88
C ALA A 55 -14.74 -21.01 13.20
N ALA A 56 -14.12 -19.85 13.51
CA ALA A 56 -14.81 -18.59 13.74
C ALA A 56 -15.36 -17.96 12.45
N LEU A 57 -14.72 -18.24 11.31
CA LEU A 57 -15.07 -17.67 10.01
C LEU A 57 -15.99 -18.56 9.18
N SER A 58 -16.04 -19.86 9.47
CA SER A 58 -16.88 -20.82 8.74
C SER A 58 -18.26 -20.97 9.39
N ALA A 59 -19.29 -20.92 8.56
CA ALA A 59 -20.66 -21.27 8.94
C ALA A 59 -20.79 -22.80 9.06
N LYS A 60 -21.78 -23.25 9.83
CA LYS A 60 -22.05 -24.68 9.91
C LYS A 60 -22.64 -25.20 8.59
N PRO A 61 -22.50 -26.50 8.29
CA PRO A 61 -23.23 -27.11 7.19
C PRO A 61 -24.74 -26.99 7.42
N HIS A 62 -25.46 -26.52 6.41
CA HIS A 62 -26.91 -26.39 6.42
C HIS A 62 -27.52 -27.10 5.22
N ALA A 63 -28.80 -27.47 5.34
CA ALA A 63 -29.57 -27.98 4.20
C ALA A 63 -29.59 -26.94 3.06
N ALA A 64 -29.56 -27.40 1.82
CA ALA A 64 -29.55 -26.52 0.65
C ALA A 64 -30.79 -25.59 0.56
N SER A 65 -31.89 -25.97 1.21
CA SER A 65 -33.14 -25.20 1.29
C SER A 65 -33.20 -24.25 2.49
N ALA A 66 -32.16 -24.17 3.32
CA ALA A 66 -32.14 -23.29 4.48
C ALA A 66 -32.19 -21.82 4.02
N ILE A 67 -33.02 -21.02 4.69
CA ILE A 67 -33.17 -19.59 4.40
C ILE A 67 -32.42 -18.83 5.48
N ALA A 68 -31.54 -17.92 5.06
CA ALA A 68 -30.80 -17.08 5.99
C ALA A 68 -31.75 -16.12 6.75
N LEU A 69 -31.44 -15.87 8.01
CA LEU A 69 -32.15 -14.93 8.86
C LEU A 69 -32.06 -13.51 8.28
N GLY A 70 -33.14 -12.75 8.46
CA GLY A 70 -33.15 -11.33 8.15
C GLY A 70 -32.27 -10.52 9.10
N ASP A 71 -31.84 -9.34 8.66
CA ASP A 71 -30.99 -8.40 9.42
C ASP A 71 -31.54 -8.11 10.83
N ALA A 72 -32.85 -7.87 10.97
CA ALA A 72 -33.48 -7.61 12.27
C ALA A 72 -33.32 -8.79 13.24
N ALA A 73 -33.52 -10.03 12.76
CA ALA A 73 -33.38 -11.23 13.57
C ALA A 73 -31.92 -11.45 13.99
N LEU A 74 -30.96 -11.26 13.09
CA LEU A 74 -29.53 -11.38 13.40
C LEU A 74 -29.09 -10.37 14.46
N ARG A 75 -29.52 -9.11 14.34
CA ARG A 75 -29.20 -8.07 15.33
C ARG A 75 -29.80 -8.39 16.70
N GLU A 76 -31.02 -8.92 16.75
CA GLU A 76 -31.65 -9.31 18.00
C GLU A 76 -30.93 -10.50 18.66
N ARG A 77 -30.60 -11.54 17.89
CA ARG A 77 -29.78 -12.67 18.36
C ARG A 77 -28.43 -12.21 18.90
N ALA A 78 -27.76 -11.29 18.20
CA ALA A 78 -26.47 -10.77 18.64
C ALA A 78 -26.58 -9.96 19.95
N ARG A 79 -27.65 -9.17 20.12
CA ARG A 79 -27.91 -8.41 21.34
C ARG A 79 -28.13 -9.35 22.54
N GLN A 80 -28.90 -10.42 22.33
CA GLN A 80 -29.17 -11.42 23.37
C GLN A 80 -27.91 -12.21 23.75
N ALA A 81 -27.15 -12.67 22.75
CA ALA A 81 -25.95 -13.47 22.97
C ALA A 81 -24.78 -12.65 23.55
N TYR A 82 -24.69 -11.37 23.21
CA TYR A 82 -23.57 -10.51 23.59
C TYR A 82 -24.07 -9.19 24.23
N PRO A 83 -24.41 -9.20 25.52
CA PRO A 83 -24.83 -8.01 26.27
C PRO A 83 -23.78 -6.88 26.34
N ARG A 84 -22.53 -7.17 25.92
CA ARG A 84 -21.44 -6.18 25.85
C ARG A 84 -21.61 -5.16 24.73
N PHE A 85 -22.52 -5.38 23.78
CA PHE A 85 -22.88 -4.36 22.81
C PHE A 85 -23.63 -3.20 23.50
N ALA A 86 -23.05 -2.00 23.49
CA ALA A 86 -23.76 -0.79 23.89
C ALA A 86 -24.79 -0.38 22.84
N ARG A 87 -24.39 -0.43 21.57
CA ARG A 87 -25.25 -0.11 20.44
C ARG A 87 -24.82 -0.89 19.22
N ILE A 88 -25.77 -1.57 18.58
CA ILE A 88 -25.57 -2.19 17.28
C ILE A 88 -25.71 -1.12 16.20
N LEU A 89 -24.70 -1.03 15.33
CA LEU A 89 -24.63 -0.06 14.24
C LEU A 89 -25.14 -0.64 12.92
N GLY A 90 -24.98 -1.95 12.71
CA GLY A 90 -25.45 -2.63 11.52
C GLY A 90 -25.17 -4.12 11.51
N SER A 91 -25.62 -4.77 10.43
CA SER A 91 -25.21 -6.13 10.09
C SER A 91 -24.83 -6.25 8.62
N ALA A 92 -24.12 -7.31 8.27
CA ALA A 92 -23.80 -7.68 6.90
C ALA A 92 -24.01 -9.19 6.70
N ALA A 93 -24.57 -9.54 5.55
CA ALA A 93 -24.81 -10.93 5.17
C ALA A 93 -23.48 -11.69 4.95
N PRO A 94 -23.50 -13.04 4.88
CA PRO A 94 -22.33 -13.84 4.57
C PRO A 94 -21.55 -13.31 3.36
N ARG A 95 -20.23 -13.25 3.51
CA ARG A 95 -19.27 -12.75 2.52
C ARG A 95 -19.51 -11.30 2.07
N GLN A 96 -20.38 -10.58 2.78
CA GLN A 96 -20.61 -9.15 2.62
C GLN A 96 -20.07 -8.41 3.85
N GLY A 97 -19.70 -7.15 3.68
CA GLY A 97 -19.14 -6.31 4.75
C GLY A 97 -17.62 -6.16 4.67
N PHE A 98 -17.03 -5.63 5.75
CA PHE A 98 -15.62 -5.25 5.80
C PHE A 98 -14.67 -6.40 6.17
N LEU A 99 -15.22 -7.52 6.66
CA LEU A 99 -14.50 -8.78 6.90
C LEU A 99 -15.09 -9.87 6.01
N THR A 100 -14.25 -10.76 5.50
CA THR A 100 -14.72 -11.91 4.70
C THR A 100 -14.96 -13.10 5.62
N SER A 101 -16.22 -13.51 5.77
CA SER A 101 -16.67 -14.62 6.61
C SER A 101 -17.84 -15.34 5.94
N ASP A 102 -17.99 -16.64 6.18
CA ASP A 102 -19.21 -17.39 5.81
C ASP A 102 -20.36 -17.11 6.81
N ASN A 103 -20.01 -16.58 7.98
CA ASN A 103 -20.96 -16.12 8.98
C ASN A 103 -21.50 -14.72 8.65
N ALA A 104 -22.71 -14.42 9.13
CA ALA A 104 -23.21 -13.06 9.16
C ALA A 104 -22.44 -12.23 10.20
N LEU A 105 -22.23 -10.95 9.90
CA LEU A 105 -21.51 -10.01 10.77
C LEU A 105 -22.51 -9.05 11.40
N VAL A 106 -22.48 -8.89 12.72
CA VAL A 106 -23.17 -7.80 13.43
C VAL A 106 -22.11 -6.96 14.12
N PHE A 107 -22.14 -5.64 13.93
CA PHE A 107 -21.11 -4.76 14.47
C PHE A 107 -21.71 -3.56 15.20
N GLY A 108 -20.97 -3.07 16.20
CA GLY A 108 -21.48 -2.07 17.14
C GLY A 108 -20.40 -1.49 18.05
N THR A 109 -20.81 -0.62 18.95
CA THR A 109 -19.95 -0.09 20.03
C THR A 109 -20.06 -0.95 21.29
N LEU A 110 -19.04 -0.91 22.14
CA LEU A 110 -19.05 -1.61 23.43
C LEU A 110 -19.46 -0.71 24.59
N VAL A 111 -19.95 -1.32 25.67
CA VAL A 111 -20.30 -0.63 26.93
C VAL A 111 -19.05 -0.29 27.76
N ASP A 112 -18.06 -1.18 27.76
CA ASP A 112 -16.94 -1.21 28.69
C ASP A 112 -15.70 -0.44 28.20
N ARG A 113 -15.56 -0.22 26.89
CA ARG A 113 -14.40 0.45 26.29
C ARG A 113 -14.68 0.98 24.88
N PRO A 114 -13.88 1.95 24.38
CA PRO A 114 -13.96 2.34 22.97
C PRO A 114 -13.53 1.19 22.05
N GLY A 115 -14.12 1.18 20.85
CA GLY A 115 -13.81 0.22 19.79
C GLY A 115 -15.06 -0.28 19.07
N THR A 116 -14.83 -1.00 17.98
CA THR A 116 -15.86 -1.65 17.18
C THR A 116 -15.95 -3.12 17.55
N ALA A 117 -17.00 -3.50 18.29
CA ALA A 117 -17.32 -4.90 18.50
C ALA A 117 -17.87 -5.51 17.23
N VAL A 118 -17.46 -6.74 16.96
CA VAL A 118 -17.94 -7.55 15.84
C VAL A 118 -18.34 -8.91 16.39
N ALA A 119 -19.61 -9.25 16.19
CA ALA A 119 -20.15 -10.58 16.41
C ALA A 119 -20.29 -11.29 15.06
N MET A 120 -19.82 -12.51 14.98
CA MET A 120 -20.12 -13.42 13.88
C MET A 120 -21.18 -14.40 14.34
N LEU A 121 -22.28 -14.47 13.58
CA LEU A 121 -23.39 -15.38 13.83
C LEU A 121 -23.58 -16.26 12.61
N ASP A 122 -23.94 -17.51 12.85
CA ASP A 122 -24.35 -18.38 11.75
C ASP A 122 -25.60 -17.75 11.09
N PRO A 123 -25.60 -17.61 9.75
CA PRO A 123 -26.64 -16.86 9.07
C PRO A 123 -28.01 -17.55 9.09
N TYR A 124 -28.11 -18.85 9.40
CA TYR A 124 -29.35 -19.61 9.30
C TYR A 124 -30.05 -19.82 10.64
N ASP A 125 -29.33 -20.24 11.67
CA ASP A 125 -29.90 -20.47 13.01
C ASP A 125 -29.62 -19.29 13.99
N GLY A 126 -28.71 -18.38 13.62
CA GLY A 126 -28.32 -17.25 14.46
C GLY A 126 -27.40 -17.67 15.61
N GLU A 127 -26.79 -18.85 15.55
CA GLU A 127 -25.87 -19.32 16.58
C GLU A 127 -24.65 -18.39 16.67
N PRO A 128 -24.26 -17.94 17.87
CA PRO A 128 -23.07 -17.13 18.04
C PRO A 128 -21.79 -17.93 17.74
N ARG A 129 -20.98 -17.45 16.80
CA ARG A 129 -19.74 -18.13 16.35
C ARG A 129 -18.47 -17.47 16.89
N ALA A 130 -18.45 -16.14 16.91
CA ALA A 130 -17.32 -15.38 17.45
C ALA A 130 -17.77 -13.99 17.91
N PHE A 131 -17.04 -13.43 18.87
CA PHE A 131 -17.16 -12.03 19.28
C PHE A 131 -15.78 -11.48 19.61
N PHE A 132 -15.42 -10.36 18.98
CA PHE A 132 -14.12 -9.72 19.16
C PHE A 132 -14.22 -8.21 18.94
N VAL A 133 -13.20 -7.47 19.38
CA VAL A 133 -13.06 -6.04 19.09
C VAL A 133 -12.15 -5.90 17.87
N PHE A 134 -12.67 -5.34 16.79
CA PHE A 134 -11.93 -5.23 15.52
C PHE A 134 -10.61 -4.47 15.70
N ASP A 135 -10.62 -3.38 16.47
CA ASP A 135 -9.47 -2.52 16.72
C ASP A 135 -8.27 -3.23 17.38
N ASP A 136 -8.49 -4.36 18.05
CA ASP A 136 -7.42 -5.14 18.69
C ASP A 136 -6.62 -6.00 17.69
N LEU A 137 -7.22 -6.28 16.52
CA LEU A 137 -6.62 -7.13 15.50
C LEU A 137 -5.40 -6.48 14.85
N TRP A 138 -4.40 -7.29 14.54
CA TRP A 138 -3.29 -6.95 13.64
C TRP A 138 -3.80 -6.53 12.27
N LEU A 139 -4.87 -7.16 11.76
CA LEU A 139 -5.51 -6.69 10.54
C LEU A 139 -5.95 -5.23 10.65
N ALA A 140 -6.60 -4.83 11.74
CA ALA A 140 -7.05 -3.45 11.94
C ALA A 140 -5.88 -2.47 12.04
N LYS A 141 -4.79 -2.85 12.72
CA LYS A 141 -3.53 -2.07 12.76
C LYS A 141 -2.93 -1.92 11.36
N GLY A 142 -2.92 -2.99 10.55
CA GLY A 142 -2.48 -2.95 9.15
C GLY A 142 -3.34 -2.02 8.28
N VAL A 143 -4.67 -2.04 8.48
CA VAL A 143 -5.59 -1.12 7.82
C VAL A 143 -5.33 0.33 8.24
N ALA A 144 -5.14 0.60 9.54
CA ALA A 144 -4.83 1.93 10.04
C ALA A 144 -3.48 2.46 9.53
N LEU A 145 -2.46 1.60 9.43
CA LEU A 145 -1.18 1.97 8.81
C LEU A 145 -1.36 2.38 7.35
N HIS A 146 -2.10 1.60 6.56
CA HIS A 146 -2.28 1.89 5.15
C HIS A 146 -3.19 3.09 4.87
N ARG A 147 -4.22 3.32 5.71
CA ARG A 147 -5.24 4.35 5.48
C ARG A 147 -4.97 5.67 6.18
N SER A 148 -4.13 5.69 7.21
CA SER A 148 -3.82 6.91 7.95
C SER A 148 -2.42 6.95 8.57
N LEU A 149 -1.51 6.04 8.19
CA LEU A 149 -0.16 5.94 8.78
C LEU A 149 -0.17 5.71 10.29
N LEU A 150 -1.21 5.06 10.83
CA LEU A 150 -1.46 4.94 12.27
C LEU A 150 -1.68 6.28 13.00
N LEU A 151 -1.87 7.37 12.24
CA LEU A 151 -2.17 8.68 12.78
C LEU A 151 -3.69 8.90 12.88
N PRO A 152 -4.14 9.86 13.72
CA PRO A 152 -5.52 10.31 13.74
C PRO A 152 -5.97 10.76 12.34
N PRO A 153 -7.20 10.46 11.90
CA PRO A 153 -7.66 10.74 10.53
C PRO A 153 -7.51 12.20 10.08
N ALA A 154 -7.60 13.16 11.00
CA ALA A 154 -7.41 14.59 10.73
C ALA A 154 -6.03 14.93 10.17
N VAL A 155 -4.99 14.18 10.55
CA VAL A 155 -3.60 14.37 10.11
C VAL A 155 -3.19 13.28 9.12
N GLY A 156 -3.60 12.03 9.39
CA GLY A 156 -3.23 10.87 8.61
C GLY A 156 -3.75 10.90 7.18
N SER A 157 -5.01 11.30 6.95
CA SER A 157 -5.60 11.33 5.60
C SER A 157 -4.95 12.39 4.69
N PRO A 158 -4.77 13.66 5.12
CA PRO A 158 -4.03 14.64 4.31
C PRO A 158 -2.59 14.22 4.04
N LEU A 159 -1.89 13.64 5.02
CA LEU A 159 -0.52 13.16 4.84
C LEU A 159 -0.46 11.99 3.86
N LEU A 160 -1.43 11.06 3.90
CA LEU A 160 -1.54 9.97 2.94
C LEU A 160 -1.80 10.50 1.52
N ALA A 161 -2.67 11.50 1.36
CA ALA A 161 -2.90 12.16 0.07
C ALA A 161 -1.63 12.82 -0.47
N LEU A 162 -0.87 13.51 0.39
CA LEU A 162 0.43 14.07 0.05
C LEU A 162 1.43 12.98 -0.39
N CYS A 163 1.52 11.87 0.36
CA CYS A 163 2.38 10.75 0.00
C CYS A 163 2.02 10.20 -1.39
N GLY A 164 0.73 9.98 -1.67
CA GLY A 164 0.27 9.53 -2.98
C GLY A 164 0.64 10.51 -4.11
N GLY A 165 0.48 11.82 -3.88
CA GLY A 165 0.91 12.86 -4.81
C GLY A 165 2.43 12.85 -5.06
N VAL A 166 3.23 12.73 -3.99
CA VAL A 166 4.69 12.61 -4.08
C VAL A 166 5.11 11.36 -4.85
N LEU A 167 4.42 10.23 -4.64
CA LEU A 167 4.68 9.01 -5.40
C LEU A 167 4.39 9.22 -6.89
N CYS A 168 3.28 9.87 -7.25
CA CYS A 168 2.97 10.23 -8.64
C CYS A 168 4.09 11.09 -9.27
N LEU A 169 4.55 12.13 -8.57
CA LEU A 169 5.66 12.98 -9.05
C LEU A 169 6.98 12.20 -9.15
N SER A 170 7.24 11.29 -8.22
CA SER A 170 8.41 10.40 -8.24
C SER A 170 8.37 9.46 -9.45
N LEU A 171 7.21 8.87 -9.75
CA LEU A 171 7.01 8.02 -10.93
C LEU A 171 7.19 8.81 -12.24
N LEU A 172 6.58 10.00 -12.35
CA LEU A 172 6.71 10.86 -13.53
C LEU A 172 8.16 11.28 -13.77
N SER A 173 8.86 11.71 -12.71
CA SER A 173 10.28 12.07 -12.79
C SER A 173 11.16 10.85 -13.09
N GLY A 174 10.87 9.68 -12.53
CA GLY A 174 11.56 8.43 -12.82
C GLY A 174 11.40 8.00 -14.27
N LEU A 175 10.18 8.08 -14.81
CA LEU A 175 9.90 7.82 -16.22
C LEU A 175 10.68 8.77 -17.12
N TYR A 176 10.68 10.07 -16.81
CA TYR A 176 11.47 11.06 -17.55
C TYR A 176 12.97 10.74 -17.57
N LEU A 177 13.54 10.33 -16.43
CA LEU A 177 14.96 10.00 -16.31
C LEU A 177 15.33 8.68 -16.98
N TRP A 178 14.42 7.71 -16.99
CA TRP A 178 14.65 6.40 -17.59
C TRP A 178 14.39 6.37 -19.09
N TRP A 179 13.51 7.24 -19.61
CA TRP A 179 12.94 7.14 -20.96
C TRP A 179 14.01 6.92 -22.06
N PRO A 180 14.09 5.71 -22.64
CA PRO A 180 15.10 5.35 -23.64
C PRO A 180 14.71 5.76 -25.07
N GLY A 181 13.53 6.35 -25.27
CA GLY A 181 12.92 6.62 -26.56
C GLY A 181 12.08 5.45 -27.09
N ARG A 182 11.11 5.73 -27.97
CA ARG A 182 10.11 4.76 -28.48
C ARG A 182 10.72 3.59 -29.27
N ARG A 183 11.87 3.78 -29.92
CA ARG A 183 12.51 2.75 -30.75
C ARG A 183 13.27 1.70 -29.93
N ASN A 184 13.75 2.06 -28.74
CA ASN A 184 14.69 1.23 -27.97
C ASN A 184 14.12 0.77 -26.61
N TRP A 185 12.82 0.93 -26.39
CA TRP A 185 12.23 0.65 -25.08
C TRP A 185 12.30 -0.83 -24.70
N TRP A 186 12.06 -1.75 -25.63
CA TRP A 186 12.23 -3.20 -25.42
C TRP A 186 13.68 -3.58 -25.11
N ALA A 187 14.65 -2.91 -25.74
CA ALA A 187 16.07 -3.13 -25.46
C ALA A 187 16.49 -2.63 -24.06
N ALA A 188 15.85 -1.56 -23.58
CA ALA A 188 16.05 -1.00 -22.24
C ALA A 188 15.25 -1.71 -21.13
N ALA A 189 14.19 -2.44 -21.51
CA ALA A 189 13.37 -3.27 -20.62
C ALA A 189 13.98 -4.66 -20.34
N ASN A 190 15.16 -4.95 -20.89
CA ASN A 190 15.90 -6.20 -20.68
C ASN A 190 17.17 -6.00 -19.84
N LEU A 191 17.48 -6.98 -18.99
CA LEU A 191 18.70 -6.97 -18.20
C LEU A 191 19.92 -7.25 -19.09
N ARG A 192 20.95 -6.40 -19.00
CA ARG A 192 22.19 -6.61 -19.75
C ARG A 192 22.98 -7.75 -19.10
N ARG A 193 23.31 -8.78 -19.88
CA ARG A 193 24.20 -9.87 -19.43
C ARG A 193 25.55 -9.27 -19.00
N GLY A 194 25.98 -9.56 -17.78
CA GLY A 194 27.28 -9.16 -17.24
C GLY A 194 27.34 -7.86 -16.41
N SER A 195 26.22 -7.17 -16.15
CA SER A 195 26.25 -6.01 -15.26
C SER A 195 26.56 -6.42 -13.81
N ARG A 196 27.45 -5.68 -13.12
CA ARG A 196 27.86 -5.95 -11.73
C ARG A 196 27.79 -4.69 -10.87
N GLY A 197 27.74 -4.87 -9.55
CA GLY A 197 27.77 -3.79 -8.56
C GLY A 197 26.63 -2.76 -8.70
N THR A 198 26.98 -1.47 -8.58
CA THR A 198 26.04 -0.33 -8.62
C THR A 198 25.29 -0.22 -9.95
N ARG A 199 25.86 -0.71 -11.05
CA ARG A 199 25.19 -0.71 -12.35
C ARG A 199 24.02 -1.69 -12.39
N ARG A 200 24.24 -2.93 -11.92
CA ARG A 200 23.18 -3.96 -11.85
C ARG A 200 22.04 -3.53 -10.91
N LEU A 201 22.39 -2.92 -9.78
CA LEU A 201 21.40 -2.38 -8.84
C LEU A 201 20.50 -1.32 -9.49
N ARG A 202 21.10 -0.43 -10.31
CA ARG A 202 20.35 0.60 -11.05
C ARG A 202 19.48 -0.01 -12.14
N GLU A 203 19.98 -1.01 -12.85
CA GLU A 203 19.20 -1.74 -13.85
C GLU A 203 17.98 -2.40 -13.19
N TRP A 204 18.13 -3.06 -12.04
CA TRP A 204 17.00 -3.63 -11.29
C TRP A 204 15.99 -2.59 -10.81
N HIS A 205 16.47 -1.47 -10.24
CA HIS A 205 15.60 -0.37 -9.81
C HIS A 205 14.77 0.15 -10.99
N ASN A 206 15.43 0.40 -12.13
CA ASN A 206 14.78 0.89 -13.33
C ASN A 206 13.79 -0.12 -13.92
N LEU A 207 14.16 -1.39 -14.00
CA LEU A 207 13.28 -2.44 -14.54
C LEU A 207 12.04 -2.62 -13.66
N CYS A 208 12.22 -2.70 -12.34
CA CYS A 208 11.10 -2.81 -11.40
C CYS A 208 10.13 -1.63 -11.55
N ALA A 209 10.66 -0.40 -11.57
CA ALA A 209 9.86 0.81 -11.76
C ALA A 209 9.17 0.86 -13.14
N ALA A 210 9.87 0.47 -14.21
CA ALA A 210 9.32 0.51 -15.56
C ALA A 210 8.21 -0.51 -15.79
N TRP A 211 8.41 -1.77 -15.36
CA TRP A 211 7.43 -2.84 -15.53
C TRP A 211 6.18 -2.65 -14.67
N LEU A 212 6.33 -2.02 -13.49
CA LEU A 212 5.21 -1.73 -12.59
C LEU A 212 4.74 -0.28 -12.66
N TYR A 213 5.21 0.51 -13.64
CA TYR A 213 4.90 1.94 -13.73
C TYR A 213 3.39 2.21 -13.77
N LEU A 214 2.67 1.53 -14.68
CA LEU A 214 1.24 1.77 -14.88
C LEU A 214 0.41 1.31 -13.67
N PRO A 215 0.60 0.10 -13.11
CA PRO A 215 -0.06 -0.28 -11.86
C PRO A 215 0.24 0.67 -10.69
N LEU A 216 1.52 1.03 -10.48
CA LEU A 216 1.91 1.94 -9.40
C LEU A 216 1.29 3.32 -9.56
N LEU A 217 1.26 3.86 -10.79
CA LEU A 217 0.63 5.16 -11.06
C LEU A 217 -0.87 5.12 -10.79
N LEU A 218 -1.56 4.07 -11.24
CA LEU A 218 -3.00 3.92 -11.02
C LEU A 218 -3.33 3.77 -9.53
N ILE A 219 -2.57 2.95 -8.80
CA ILE A 219 -2.72 2.76 -7.35
C ILE A 219 -2.43 4.07 -6.61
N ALA A 220 -1.37 4.79 -6.99
CA ALA A 220 -1.00 6.07 -6.37
C ALA A 220 -2.07 7.15 -6.59
N LEU A 221 -2.58 7.29 -7.83
CA LEU A 221 -3.63 8.25 -8.15
C LEU A 221 -4.94 7.93 -7.43
N THR A 222 -5.38 6.66 -7.48
CA THR A 222 -6.61 6.24 -6.80
C THR A 222 -6.48 6.32 -5.29
N GLY A 223 -5.33 5.96 -4.71
CA GLY A 223 -5.05 6.06 -3.28
C GLY A 223 -5.01 7.50 -2.79
N ALA A 224 -4.31 8.39 -3.51
CA ALA A 224 -4.28 9.82 -3.22
C ALA A 224 -5.70 10.42 -3.24
N TRP A 225 -6.50 10.05 -4.25
CA TRP A 225 -7.89 10.50 -4.35
C TRP A 225 -8.75 10.00 -3.19
N LEU A 226 -8.63 8.72 -2.82
CA LEU A 226 -9.39 8.12 -1.71
C LEU A 226 -9.02 8.74 -0.34
N ALA A 227 -7.82 9.31 -0.22
CA ALA A 227 -7.34 9.98 0.98
C ALA A 227 -7.75 11.46 1.06
N LEU A 228 -8.28 12.04 -0.01
CA LEU A 228 -8.75 13.43 0.00
C LEU A 228 -9.92 13.63 0.96
N PRO A 229 -10.01 14.80 1.62
CA PRO A 229 -11.12 15.08 2.51
C PRO A 229 -12.46 15.14 1.74
N PRO A 230 -13.60 14.84 2.41
CA PRO A 230 -14.89 14.67 1.76
C PRO A 230 -15.33 15.83 0.84
N GLY A 231 -14.91 17.07 1.14
CA GLY A 231 -15.22 18.25 0.34
C GLY A 231 -14.70 18.22 -1.10
N PHE A 232 -13.72 17.36 -1.42
CA PHE A 232 -13.12 17.23 -2.75
C PHE A 232 -13.62 16.03 -3.55
N THR A 233 -14.33 15.07 -2.93
CA THR A 233 -14.63 13.75 -3.52
C THR A 233 -16.12 13.46 -3.67
N THR A 234 -16.98 14.48 -3.62
CA THR A 234 -18.44 14.32 -3.50
C THR A 234 -19.10 13.66 -4.72
N THR A 235 -18.48 13.74 -5.89
CA THR A 235 -19.06 13.27 -7.16
C THR A 235 -18.52 11.92 -7.64
N THR A 236 -17.52 11.33 -6.97
CA THR A 236 -16.83 10.13 -7.46
C THR A 236 -17.35 8.84 -6.80
N PRO A 237 -17.65 7.78 -7.58
CA PRO A 237 -18.09 6.51 -7.02
C PRO A 237 -16.96 5.84 -6.22
N LYS A 238 -16.98 5.99 -4.89
CA LYS A 238 -16.01 5.37 -3.97
C LYS A 238 -15.82 3.86 -4.18
N PRO A 239 -16.87 3.03 -4.45
CA PRO A 239 -16.68 1.61 -4.70
C PRO A 239 -15.82 1.33 -5.93
N LEU A 240 -16.00 2.09 -7.00
CA LEU A 240 -15.22 1.95 -8.23
C LEU A 240 -13.75 2.27 -7.98
N LEU A 241 -13.46 3.40 -7.30
CA LEU A 241 -12.09 3.77 -6.96
C LEU A 241 -11.42 2.76 -6.03
N SER A 242 -12.15 2.24 -5.04
CA SER A 242 -11.61 1.20 -4.16
C SER A 242 -11.31 -0.09 -4.92
N ALA A 243 -12.14 -0.47 -5.90
CA ALA A 243 -11.91 -1.62 -6.75
C ALA A 243 -10.70 -1.42 -7.68
N LEU A 244 -10.52 -0.21 -8.22
CA LEU A 244 -9.34 0.15 -8.99
C LEU A 244 -8.07 0.16 -8.14
N HIS A 245 -8.13 0.66 -6.91
CA HIS A 245 -6.98 0.75 -6.02
C HIS A 245 -6.44 -0.62 -5.58
N GLY A 246 -7.32 -1.53 -5.14
CA GLY A 246 -6.88 -2.86 -4.65
C GLY A 246 -6.79 -3.94 -5.74
N ARG A 247 -7.60 -3.83 -6.80
CA ARG A 247 -7.74 -4.90 -7.80
C ARG A 247 -7.58 -4.44 -9.25
N LEU A 248 -7.26 -3.17 -9.49
CA LEU A 248 -7.09 -2.60 -10.83
C LEU A 248 -8.29 -2.81 -11.78
N GLY A 249 -9.46 -3.18 -11.25
CA GLY A 249 -10.61 -3.61 -12.05
C GLY A 249 -10.48 -4.99 -12.73
N LEU A 250 -9.43 -5.77 -12.44
CA LEU A 250 -9.12 -7.04 -13.12
C LEU A 250 -9.34 -8.29 -12.25
N GLY A 251 -10.08 -8.17 -11.15
CA GLY A 251 -10.36 -9.28 -10.24
C GLY A 251 -9.09 -9.84 -9.57
N THR A 252 -8.92 -11.16 -9.59
CA THR A 252 -7.79 -11.87 -8.95
C THR A 252 -6.45 -11.58 -9.62
N ALA A 253 -6.43 -11.41 -10.94
CA ALA A 253 -5.21 -11.03 -11.66
C ALA A 253 -4.75 -9.63 -11.22
N GLY A 254 -5.69 -8.68 -11.13
CA GLY A 254 -5.37 -7.33 -10.67
C GLY A 254 -4.97 -7.26 -9.20
N MET A 255 -5.55 -8.11 -8.35
CA MET A 255 -5.09 -8.31 -6.96
C MET A 255 -3.61 -8.77 -6.92
N ALA A 256 -3.21 -9.74 -7.74
CA ALA A 256 -1.81 -10.18 -7.79
C ALA A 256 -0.87 -9.07 -8.27
N ILE A 257 -1.29 -8.28 -9.26
CA ILE A 257 -0.51 -7.13 -9.75
C ILE A 257 -0.41 -6.05 -8.66
N ALA A 258 -1.50 -5.72 -7.97
CA ALA A 258 -1.51 -4.75 -6.89
C ALA A 258 -0.63 -5.19 -5.71
N PHE A 259 -0.67 -6.48 -5.35
CA PHE A 259 0.21 -7.08 -4.36
C PHE A 259 1.70 -6.89 -4.75
N LEU A 260 2.07 -7.24 -5.98
CA LEU A 260 3.44 -7.06 -6.48
C LEU A 260 3.85 -5.58 -6.53
N ALA A 261 2.94 -4.68 -6.94
CA ALA A 261 3.17 -3.25 -6.95
C ALA A 261 3.39 -2.70 -5.52
N GLY A 262 2.59 -3.14 -4.54
CA GLY A 262 2.78 -2.79 -3.14
C GLY A 262 4.15 -3.22 -2.61
N LEU A 263 4.59 -4.45 -2.90
CA LEU A 263 5.92 -4.95 -2.55
C LEU A 263 7.06 -4.26 -3.32
N ALA A 264 6.79 -3.71 -4.50
CA ALA A 264 7.81 -2.99 -5.26
C ALA A 264 8.24 -1.68 -4.60
N LEU A 265 7.36 -0.99 -3.87
CA LEU A 265 7.69 0.26 -3.19
C LEU A 265 8.85 0.13 -2.17
N PRO A 266 8.85 -0.83 -1.22
CA PRO A 266 10.00 -1.04 -0.35
C PRO A 266 11.25 -1.47 -1.12
N VAL A 267 11.13 -2.28 -2.17
CA VAL A 267 12.27 -2.66 -3.02
C VAL A 267 12.87 -1.44 -3.72
N LEU A 268 12.04 -0.57 -4.31
CA LEU A 268 12.47 0.66 -4.98
C LEU A 268 13.11 1.63 -3.98
N TYR A 269 12.54 1.78 -2.78
CA TYR A 269 13.12 2.60 -1.73
C TYR A 269 14.52 2.08 -1.32
N LEU A 270 14.64 0.79 -0.98
CA LEU A 270 15.91 0.21 -0.55
C LEU A 270 16.97 0.28 -1.65
N THR A 271 16.61 -0.07 -2.89
CA THR A 271 17.55 0.00 -4.02
C THR A 271 17.96 1.44 -4.32
N GLY A 272 17.05 2.41 -4.24
CA GLY A 272 17.34 3.84 -4.39
C GLY A 272 18.26 4.37 -3.28
N LEU A 273 18.00 4.00 -2.02
CA LEU A 273 18.81 4.36 -0.86
C LEU A 273 20.23 3.80 -0.98
N LEU A 274 20.37 2.53 -1.38
CA LEU A 274 21.67 1.90 -1.63
C LEU A 274 22.43 2.58 -2.77
N LEU A 275 21.75 2.97 -3.86
CA LEU A 275 22.36 3.72 -4.97
C LEU A 275 22.86 5.09 -4.52
N TRP A 276 22.13 5.76 -3.63
CA TRP A 276 22.55 7.03 -3.04
C TRP A 276 23.75 6.85 -2.11
N TRP A 277 23.71 5.85 -1.21
CA TRP A 277 24.78 5.56 -0.27
C TRP A 277 26.10 5.24 -0.97
N ARG A 278 26.06 4.38 -1.99
CA ARG A 278 27.24 3.98 -2.79
C ARG A 278 27.81 5.09 -3.69
N ARG A 279 27.10 6.21 -3.83
CA ARG A 279 27.58 7.39 -4.58
C ARG A 279 28.36 8.38 -3.70
N ARG A 280 28.41 8.18 -2.38
CA ARG A 280 29.26 9.02 -1.52
C ARG A 280 30.71 8.82 -1.95
N PRO A 281 31.45 9.86 -2.34
CA PRO A 281 32.87 9.72 -2.62
C PRO A 281 33.52 9.15 -1.36
N ALA A 282 34.27 8.05 -1.52
CA ALA A 282 35.19 7.62 -0.48
C ALA A 282 35.99 8.86 -0.09
N ARG A 283 35.95 9.23 1.20
CA ARG A 283 36.72 10.35 1.74
C ARG A 283 38.13 10.23 1.16
N GLN A 284 38.55 11.27 0.45
CA GLN A 284 39.86 11.38 -0.17
C GLN A 284 40.90 10.90 0.85
N ALA A 285 41.68 9.89 0.48
CA ALA A 285 42.89 9.56 1.21
C ALA A 285 43.71 10.87 1.30
N LEU A 286 44.02 11.28 2.54
CA LEU A 286 44.83 12.46 2.82
C LEU A 286 46.11 12.38 1.96
N PRO A 287 46.51 13.47 1.26
CA PRO A 287 47.81 13.50 0.61
C PRO A 287 48.85 13.21 1.68
N SER A 288 49.65 12.16 1.50
CA SER A 288 50.85 11.97 2.30
C SER A 288 51.76 13.17 2.04
N THR A 289 51.83 14.09 2.99
CA THR A 289 52.92 15.04 3.14
C THR A 289 54.19 14.24 3.35
N GLN A 290 54.83 13.80 2.27
CA GLN A 290 56.25 13.50 2.29
C GLN A 290 56.96 14.78 1.86
N GLY A 291 57.50 15.46 2.86
CA GLY A 291 58.29 16.67 2.70
C GLY A 291 59.55 16.38 1.90
N ASN A 292 59.88 17.31 1.03
CA ASN A 292 61.21 17.45 0.50
C ASN A 292 61.83 18.69 1.15
N PRO A 293 62.84 18.56 2.03
CA PRO A 293 63.81 19.60 2.23
C PRO A 293 65.02 19.33 1.34
N SER A 294 65.24 20.25 0.40
CA SER A 294 66.55 20.52 -0.18
C SER A 294 67.61 20.70 0.92
N HIS A 295 68.80 20.12 0.74
CA HIS A 295 70.11 20.73 1.00
C HIS A 295 71.20 19.69 0.67
N ASP A 296 71.91 19.92 -0.45
CA ASP A 296 73.36 20.15 -0.51
C ASP A 296 73.77 20.49 -1.94
#